data_AF-A0A1H7E567-F1
#
_entry.id   AF-A0A1H7E567-F1
#
_cell.length_a   1.000
_cell.length_b   1.000
_cell.length_c   1.000
_cell.angle_alpha   90.00
_cell.angle_beta   90.00
_cell.angle_gamma   90.00
#
_symmetry.space_group_name_H-M   'P 1'
#
loop_
_entity.id
_entity.type
_entity.pdbx_description
1 polymer ?
#
loop_
_entity_poly.entity_id
_entity_poly.type
_entity_poly.pdbx_seq_one_letter_code
_entity_poly.pdbx_strand_id
1 'polypeptide(L)'
;MEATLASGIGYAIFFYKRKIHPLKEYELRKNENIRFAGQFGVPFIDADCDRDNWFERARGMAHEPERGVRAAARYPGLMQSECNWRKGGGSARMTEISKRESFHQQAYCGCVYSLRDANRHRVEGGRERMQLGVKFYGDEEPATD
;
A
#
# COMPACT_ATOMS: atom_id res chain seq x y z
N MET A 1 -3.01 -17.69 -0.97
CA MET A 1 -4.45 -17.92 -0.73
C MET A 1 -4.69 -19.19 0.09
N GLU A 2 -3.81 -20.20 0.01
CA GLU A 2 -3.92 -21.44 0.79
C GLU A 2 -4.03 -21.23 2.31
N ALA A 3 -3.28 -20.28 2.89
CA ALA A 3 -3.38 -19.95 4.32
C ALA A 3 -4.76 -19.39 4.73
N THR A 4 -5.43 -18.67 3.82
CA THR A 4 -6.78 -18.12 4.05
C THR A 4 -7.84 -19.21 3.88
N LEU A 5 -7.61 -20.17 2.98
CA LEU A 5 -8.45 -21.36 2.87
C LEU A 5 -8.36 -22.22 4.14
N ALA A 6 -7.14 -22.42 4.64
CA ALA A 6 -6.88 -23.24 5.84
C ALA A 6 -7.46 -22.63 7.13
N SER A 7 -7.71 -21.33 7.18
CA SER A 7 -8.29 -20.68 8.36
C SER A 7 -9.81 -20.84 8.47
N GLY A 8 -10.49 -21.37 7.45
CA GLY A 8 -11.94 -21.56 7.45
C GLY A 8 -12.76 -20.26 7.39
N ILE A 9 -12.10 -19.11 7.19
CA ILE A 9 -12.77 -17.82 7.03
C ILE A 9 -13.37 -17.78 5.63
N GLY A 10 -14.66 -17.47 5.50
CA GLY A 10 -15.27 -17.23 4.19
C GLY A 10 -14.69 -15.98 3.54
N TYR A 11 -14.15 -16.10 2.33
CA TYR A 11 -13.60 -14.97 1.57
C TYR A 11 -13.98 -15.04 0.09
N ALA A 12 -13.83 -13.92 -0.60
CA ALA A 12 -13.96 -13.81 -2.04
C ALA A 12 -12.66 -13.24 -2.62
N ILE A 13 -12.34 -13.60 -3.86
CA ILE A 13 -11.20 -13.07 -4.60
C ILE A 13 -11.69 -11.88 -5.42
N PHE A 14 -11.25 -10.68 -5.04
CA PHE A 14 -11.49 -9.45 -5.79
C PHE A 14 -10.26 -9.11 -6.63
N PHE A 15 -10.37 -9.21 -7.95
CA PHE A 15 -9.26 -8.93 -8.86
C PHE A 15 -9.38 -7.52 -9.45
N TYR A 16 -8.50 -6.62 -9.00
CA TYR A 16 -8.44 -5.24 -9.48
C TYR A 16 -7.00 -4.74 -9.51
N LYS A 17 -6.38 -4.65 -10.70
CA LYS A 17 -5.03 -4.08 -10.81
C LYS A 17 -4.67 -3.58 -12.21
N ARG A 18 -4.90 -2.29 -12.45
CA ARG A 18 -4.65 -1.62 -13.73
C ARG A 18 -3.18 -1.32 -14.07
N LYS A 19 -2.25 -1.50 -13.12
CA LYS A 19 -0.81 -1.25 -13.32
C LYS A 19 -0.02 -2.49 -13.79
N ILE A 20 -0.69 -3.59 -14.12
CA ILE A 20 -0.02 -4.78 -14.66
C ILE A 20 0.11 -4.61 -16.18
N HIS A 21 1.34 -4.40 -16.64
CA HIS A 21 1.68 -4.34 -18.05
C HIS A 21 2.85 -5.28 -18.32
N PRO A 22 2.92 -5.91 -19.50
CA PRO A 22 1.97 -5.83 -20.63
C PRO A 22 0.65 -6.58 -20.39
N LEU A 23 -0.35 -6.42 -21.27
CA LEU A 23 -1.69 -7.04 -21.15
C LEU A 23 -1.62 -8.57 -20.93
N LYS A 24 -0.66 -9.23 -21.58
CA LYS A 24 -0.41 -10.66 -21.41
C LYS A 24 -0.14 -11.07 -19.95
N GLU A 25 0.59 -10.25 -19.20
CA GLU A 25 0.86 -10.48 -17.77
C GLU A 25 -0.41 -10.25 -16.93
N TYR A 26 -1.26 -9.30 -17.32
CA TYR A 26 -2.56 -9.06 -16.67
C TYR A 26 -3.46 -10.28 -16.80
N GLU A 27 -3.62 -10.78 -18.03
CA GLU A 27 -4.45 -11.96 -18.33
C GLU A 27 -3.92 -13.20 -17.62
N LEU A 28 -2.60 -13.42 -17.61
CA LEU A 28 -1.99 -14.56 -16.92
C LEU A 28 -2.31 -14.54 -15.42
N ARG A 29 -2.14 -13.38 -14.77
CA ARG A 29 -2.46 -13.22 -13.34
C ARG A 29 -3.94 -13.37 -13.06
N LYS A 30 -4.81 -12.83 -13.91
CA LYS A 30 -6.26 -12.95 -13.79
C LYS A 30 -6.71 -14.41 -13.92
N ASN A 31 -6.23 -15.10 -14.96
CA ASN A 31 -6.58 -16.49 -15.25
C ASN A 31 -6.12 -17.45 -14.15
N GLU A 32 -4.95 -17.21 -13.55
CA GLU A 32 -4.49 -18.01 -12.41
C GLU A 32 -5.40 -17.84 -11.17
N ASN A 33 -5.88 -16.62 -10.91
CA ASN A 33 -6.82 -16.38 -9.81
C ASN A 33 -8.20 -16.99 -10.10
N ILE A 34 -8.68 -16.95 -11.34
CA ILE A 34 -9.93 -17.62 -11.77
C ILE A 34 -9.80 -19.13 -11.59
N ARG A 35 -8.68 -19.71 -12.02
CA ARG A 35 -8.40 -21.14 -11.86
C ARG A 35 -8.42 -21.54 -10.38
N PHE A 36 -7.71 -20.80 -9.53
CA PHE A 36 -7.70 -21.04 -8.08
C PHE A 36 -9.12 -20.92 -7.50
N ALA A 37 -9.86 -19.88 -7.88
CA ALA A 37 -11.23 -19.67 -7.41
C ALA A 37 -12.15 -20.85 -7.76
N GLY A 38 -12.09 -21.33 -9.01
CA GLY A 38 -12.86 -22.48 -9.47
C GLY A 38 -12.49 -23.78 -8.76
N GLN A 39 -11.20 -24.02 -8.51
CA GLN A 39 -10.73 -25.23 -7.82
C GLN A 39 -11.25 -25.34 -6.38
N PHE A 40 -11.35 -24.21 -5.68
CA PHE A 40 -11.71 -24.17 -4.26
C PHE A 40 -13.13 -23.65 -3.99
N GLY A 41 -13.93 -23.42 -5.03
CA GLY A 41 -15.29 -22.89 -4.91
C GLY A 41 -15.35 -21.49 -4.30
N VAL A 42 -14.28 -20.70 -4.43
CA VAL A 42 -14.20 -19.35 -3.89
C VAL A 42 -14.87 -18.37 -4.86
N PRO A 43 -15.76 -17.49 -4.41
CA PRO A 43 -16.34 -16.45 -5.27
C PRO A 43 -15.25 -15.57 -5.88
N PHE A 44 -15.29 -15.38 -7.20
CA PHE A 44 -14.39 -14.48 -7.93
C PHE A 44 -15.14 -13.26 -8.43
N ILE A 45 -14.66 -12.07 -8.06
CA ILE A 45 -15.22 -10.78 -8.48
C ILE A 45 -14.20 -10.12 -9.40
N ASP A 46 -14.59 -10.02 -10.66
CA ASP A 46 -13.83 -9.30 -11.68
C ASP A 46 -14.21 -7.82 -11.67
N ALA A 47 -13.26 -6.98 -11.27
CA ALA A 47 -13.45 -5.54 -11.25
C ALA A 47 -12.64 -4.86 -12.36
N ASP A 48 -12.51 -5.52 -13.52
CA ASP A 48 -11.85 -4.97 -14.71
C ASP A 48 -12.11 -3.47 -14.83
N CYS A 49 -11.02 -2.71 -14.78
CA CYS A 49 -11.10 -1.27 -14.71
C CYS A 49 -11.48 -0.75 -16.09
N ASP A 50 -12.65 -0.11 -16.20
CA ASP A 50 -13.13 0.55 -17.42
C ASP A 50 -12.05 1.48 -17.98
N ARG A 51 -11.33 0.94 -18.97
CA ARG A 51 -10.07 1.53 -19.39
C ARG A 51 -10.37 2.83 -20.12
N ASP A 52 -11.35 2.78 -20.98
CA ASP A 52 -11.73 3.83 -21.89
C ASP A 52 -12.38 5.00 -21.14
N ASN A 53 -13.29 4.72 -20.21
CA ASN A 53 -13.92 5.74 -19.37
C ASN A 53 -12.92 6.52 -18.50
N TRP A 54 -11.87 5.86 -18.01
CA TRP A 54 -10.79 6.58 -17.33
C TRP A 54 -9.95 7.43 -18.28
N PHE A 55 -9.64 6.95 -19.50
CA PHE A 55 -8.91 7.75 -20.48
C PHE A 55 -9.72 8.98 -20.91
N GLU A 56 -11.04 8.86 -20.99
CA GLU A 56 -11.95 9.98 -21.23
C GLU A 56 -11.94 10.97 -20.06
N ARG A 57 -12.08 10.51 -18.81
CA ARG A 57 -12.06 11.38 -17.62
C ARG A 57 -10.71 12.04 -17.34
N ALA A 58 -9.61 11.38 -17.69
CA ALA A 58 -8.26 11.90 -17.49
C ALA A 58 -7.78 12.78 -18.67
N ARG A 59 -8.55 12.86 -19.76
CA ARG A 59 -8.22 13.69 -20.92
C ARG A 59 -8.12 15.16 -20.49
N GLY A 60 -6.99 15.80 -20.78
CA GLY A 60 -6.71 17.19 -20.35
C GLY A 60 -6.05 17.34 -18.99
N MET A 61 -5.93 16.27 -18.19
CA MET A 61 -5.26 16.29 -16.86
C MET A 61 -3.78 15.88 -16.93
N ALA A 62 -3.12 16.10 -18.08
CA ALA A 62 -1.72 15.71 -18.28
C ALA A 62 -0.75 16.50 -17.39
N HIS A 63 -1.05 17.78 -17.16
CA HIS A 63 -0.25 18.69 -16.33
C HIS A 63 -0.51 18.54 -14.83
N GLU A 64 -1.61 17.88 -14.45
CA GLU A 64 -1.92 17.59 -13.06
C GLU A 64 -0.97 16.50 -12.50
N PRO A 65 -0.58 16.57 -11.23
CA PRO A 65 0.20 15.50 -10.60
C PRO A 65 -0.60 14.18 -10.56
N GLU A 66 0.08 13.03 -10.50
CA GLU A 66 -0.59 11.69 -10.45
C GLU A 66 -1.46 11.49 -9.20
N ARG A 67 -1.22 12.30 -8.19
CA ARG A 67 -1.96 12.39 -6.91
C ARG A 67 -2.99 13.51 -6.97
N GLY A 68 -3.95 13.49 -6.05
CA GLY A 68 -4.88 14.60 -5.90
C GLY A 68 -6.02 14.55 -6.92
N VAL A 69 -6.29 15.66 -7.61
CA VAL A 69 -7.47 15.83 -8.47
C VAL A 69 -7.56 14.75 -9.55
N ARG A 70 -6.43 14.39 -10.19
CA ARG A 70 -6.38 13.31 -11.18
C ARG A 70 -6.67 11.92 -10.61
N ALA A 71 -6.37 11.70 -9.33
CA ALA A 71 -6.70 10.46 -8.64
C ALA A 71 -8.19 10.41 -8.23
N ALA A 72 -8.75 11.54 -7.79
CA ALA A 72 -10.15 11.64 -7.40
C ALA A 72 -11.11 11.64 -8.59
N ALA A 73 -10.71 12.16 -9.76
CA ALA A 73 -11.49 12.15 -11.01
C ALA A 73 -11.96 10.74 -11.43
N ARG A 74 -11.35 9.69 -10.87
CA ARG A 74 -11.75 8.28 -11.06
C ARG A 74 -13.08 7.93 -10.40
N TYR A 75 -13.52 8.70 -9.40
CA TYR A 75 -14.66 8.36 -8.56
C TYR A 75 -15.66 9.54 -8.53
N PRO A 76 -16.81 9.41 -9.22
CA PRO A 76 -17.87 10.43 -9.17
C PRO A 76 -18.29 10.71 -7.72
N GLY A 77 -18.39 11.99 -7.36
CA GLY A 77 -18.76 12.42 -6.00
C GLY A 77 -17.60 12.44 -4.98
N LEU A 78 -16.40 11.99 -5.35
CA LEU A 78 -15.22 12.11 -4.51
C LEU A 78 -14.55 13.48 -4.72
N MET A 79 -14.65 14.36 -3.74
CA MET A 79 -13.93 15.62 -3.74
C MET A 79 -12.54 15.43 -3.16
N GLN A 80 -11.50 15.78 -3.93
CA GLN A 80 -10.14 15.81 -3.41
C GLN A 80 -9.96 17.06 -2.54
N SER A 81 -9.51 16.88 -1.31
CA SER A 81 -8.97 17.99 -0.53
C SER A 81 -7.57 18.36 -1.07
N GLU A 82 -7.40 19.62 -1.47
CA GLU A 82 -6.13 20.15 -2.00
C GLU A 82 -5.14 20.55 -0.90
N CYS A 83 -5.57 20.53 0.37
CA CYS A 83 -4.69 20.93 1.46
C CYS A 83 -3.60 19.87 1.69
N ASN A 84 -2.36 20.29 1.57
CA ASN A 84 -1.23 19.45 1.92
C ASN A 84 -0.99 19.53 3.42
N TRP A 85 -1.56 18.58 4.17
CA TRP A 85 -1.43 18.44 5.62
C TRP A 85 0.02 18.29 6.12
N ARG A 86 1.00 18.04 5.24
CA ARG A 86 2.42 18.02 5.61
C ARG A 86 3.05 19.41 5.63
N LYS A 87 2.50 20.37 4.87
CA LYS A 87 2.99 21.75 4.79
C LYS A 87 2.44 22.60 5.95
N GLY A 88 2.97 23.81 6.14
CA GLY A 88 2.50 24.75 7.17
C GLY A 88 2.68 24.22 8.61
N GLY A 89 3.69 23.40 8.86
CA GLY A 89 3.96 22.82 10.17
C GLY A 89 3.22 21.51 10.47
N GLY A 90 2.34 21.01 9.59
CA GLY A 90 1.61 19.78 9.87
C GLY A 90 2.49 18.53 10.01
N SER A 91 3.64 18.46 9.32
CA SER A 91 4.64 17.40 9.56
C SER A 91 5.25 17.49 10.96
N ALA A 92 5.51 18.70 11.46
CA ALA A 92 6.02 18.90 12.81
C ALA A 92 4.96 18.51 13.85
N ARG A 93 3.69 18.87 13.60
CA ARG A 93 2.56 18.49 14.45
C ARG A 93 2.37 16.97 14.52
N MET A 94 2.51 16.26 13.40
CA MET A 94 2.49 14.79 13.39
C MET A 94 3.59 14.23 14.29
N THR A 95 4.83 14.71 14.17
CA THR A 95 5.95 14.25 15.02
C THR A 95 5.72 14.56 16.50
N GLU A 96 5.20 15.75 16.82
CA GLU A 96 4.84 16.14 18.18
C GLU A 96 3.81 15.16 18.78
N ILE A 97 2.74 14.89 18.04
CA ILE A 97 1.70 13.92 18.45
C ILE A 97 2.32 12.54 18.62
N SER A 98 3.08 12.05 17.64
CA SER A 98 3.68 10.72 17.72
C SER A 98 4.59 10.55 18.95
N LYS A 99 5.36 11.58 19.32
CA LYS A 99 6.19 11.57 20.54
C LYS A 99 5.35 11.62 21.80
N ARG A 100 4.31 12.46 21.83
CA ARG A 100 3.41 12.60 22.99
C ARG A 100 2.62 11.31 23.26
N GLU A 101 2.15 10.65 22.21
CA GLU A 101 1.35 9.41 22.31
C GLU A 101 2.22 8.15 22.33
N SER A 102 3.56 8.29 22.28
CA SER A 102 4.53 7.19 22.22
C SER A 102 4.15 6.10 21.20
N PHE A 103 3.93 6.48 19.95
CA PHE A 103 3.60 5.50 18.91
C PHE A 103 4.77 4.60 18.52
N HIS A 104 4.47 3.36 18.12
CA HIS A 104 5.49 2.43 17.63
C HIS A 104 6.12 2.92 16.32
N GLN A 105 7.46 2.94 16.26
CA GLN A 105 8.22 3.33 15.08
C GLN A 105 8.53 2.11 14.20
N GLN A 106 7.63 1.80 13.28
CA GLN A 106 7.84 0.73 12.32
C GLN A 106 8.68 1.19 11.13
N ALA A 107 9.78 0.50 10.84
CA ALA A 107 10.68 0.81 9.72
C ALA A 107 10.58 -0.20 8.56
N TYR A 108 9.44 -0.89 8.43
CA TYR A 108 9.12 -1.80 7.32
C TYR A 108 7.61 -1.80 7.06
N CYS A 109 7.15 -2.23 5.88
CA CYS A 109 5.74 -2.10 5.49
C CYS A 109 4.79 -3.19 6.05
N GLY A 110 5.26 -4.05 6.95
CA GLY A 110 4.49 -5.17 7.50
C GLY A 110 4.63 -6.50 6.74
N CYS A 111 5.33 -6.53 5.60
CA CYS A 111 5.55 -7.76 4.84
C CYS A 111 6.96 -8.36 5.07
N VAL A 112 7.08 -9.68 4.87
CA VAL A 112 8.34 -10.43 5.02
C VAL A 112 9.46 -9.89 4.12
N TYR A 113 9.12 -9.44 2.91
CA TYR A 113 10.10 -8.91 1.95
C TYR A 113 10.69 -7.58 2.42
N SER A 114 9.84 -6.66 2.89
CA SER A 114 10.31 -5.37 3.41
C SER A 114 11.11 -5.54 4.69
N LEU A 115 10.71 -6.47 5.58
CA LEU A 115 11.48 -6.78 6.77
C LEU A 115 12.87 -7.34 6.42
N ARG A 116 12.94 -8.28 5.47
CA ARG A 116 14.20 -8.84 4.97
C ARG A 116 15.10 -7.76 4.41
N ASP A 117 14.58 -6.91 3.53
CA ASP A 117 15.36 -5.91 2.83
C ASP A 117 15.84 -4.80 3.79
N ALA A 118 14.98 -4.38 4.73
CA ALA A 118 15.35 -3.45 5.79
C ALA A 118 16.44 -4.03 6.71
N ASN A 119 16.32 -5.31 7.09
CA ASN A 119 17.35 -5.96 7.91
C ASN A 119 18.67 -6.14 7.17
N ARG A 120 18.65 -6.46 5.87
CA ARG A 120 19.87 -6.54 5.06
C ARG A 120 20.60 -5.19 5.05
N HIS A 121 19.88 -4.10 4.76
CA HIS A 121 20.46 -2.75 4.79
C HIS A 121 21.01 -2.37 6.16
N ARG A 122 20.37 -2.80 7.25
CA ARG A 122 20.89 -2.58 8.62
C ARG A 122 22.20 -3.31 8.84
N VAL A 123 22.26 -4.60 8.52
CA VAL A 123 23.48 -5.42 8.69
C VAL A 123 24.63 -4.91 7.82
N GLU A 124 24.35 -4.53 6.56
CA GLU A 124 25.34 -3.91 5.66
C GLU A 124 25.90 -2.59 6.23
N GLY A 125 25.06 -1.81 6.92
CA GLY A 125 25.45 -0.59 7.62
C GLY A 125 25.99 -0.81 9.05
N GLY A 126 26.32 -2.05 9.43
CA GLY A 126 26.88 -2.37 10.76
C GLY A 126 25.88 -2.31 11.92
N ARG A 127 24.58 -2.23 11.64
CA ARG A 127 23.52 -2.20 12.64
C ARG A 127 22.90 -3.59 12.82
N GLU A 128 22.46 -3.89 14.03
CA GLU A 128 21.73 -5.12 14.32
C GLU A 128 20.39 -5.20 13.58
N ARG A 129 19.90 -6.43 13.42
CA ARG A 129 18.57 -6.70 12.86
C ARG A 129 17.49 -6.05 13.71
N MET A 130 16.42 -5.62 13.05
CA MET A 130 15.28 -4.99 13.69
C MET A 130 14.58 -5.95 14.65
N GLN A 131 14.38 -5.50 15.88
CA GLN A 131 13.47 -6.13 16.84
C GLN A 131 12.09 -5.47 16.73
N LEU A 132 11.07 -6.31 16.55
CA LEU A 132 9.69 -5.85 16.38
C LEU A 132 9.12 -5.41 17.74
N GLY A 133 8.37 -4.31 17.77
CA GLY A 133 7.71 -3.83 18.98
C GLY A 133 8.63 -3.20 20.03
N VAL A 134 9.86 -2.82 19.67
CA VAL A 134 10.83 -2.25 20.62
C VAL A 134 11.00 -0.73 20.50
N LYS A 135 11.02 -0.19 19.27
CA LYS A 135 11.25 1.26 19.06
C LYS A 135 9.94 2.05 19.12
N PHE A 136 9.83 3.05 19.99
CA PHE A 136 8.69 3.96 20.07
C PHE A 136 9.15 5.42 19.90
N TYR A 137 8.23 6.29 19.49
CA TYR A 137 8.48 7.73 19.43
C TYR A 137 8.58 8.29 20.85
N GLY A 138 9.57 9.14 21.10
CA GLY A 138 9.80 9.73 22.42
C GLY A 138 10.84 9.00 23.26
N ASP A 139 11.21 7.77 22.89
CA ASP A 139 12.39 7.10 23.44
C ASP A 139 13.62 7.96 23.14
N GLU A 140 14.43 8.25 24.17
CA GLU A 140 15.74 8.85 23.95
C GLU A 140 16.55 7.85 23.11
N GLU A 141 16.93 8.24 21.89
CA GLU A 141 17.89 7.42 21.14
C GLU A 141 19.16 7.38 21.99
N PRO A 142 19.70 6.19 22.30
CA PRO A 142 20.97 6.12 23.01
C PRO A 142 21.98 6.93 22.22
N ALA A 143 22.63 7.88 22.89
CA ALA A 143 23.66 8.71 22.29
C ALA A 143 24.64 7.80 21.55
N THR A 144 24.69 7.93 20.23
CA THR A 144 25.76 7.32 19.45
C THR A 144 27.00 8.17 19.69
N ASP A 145 27.88 7.68 20.56
CA ASP A 145 29.28 8.14 20.66
C ASP A 145 30.02 7.93 19.33
#